data_AF-A0A5N5WN46-F1
#
_entry.id   AF-A0A5N5WN46-F1
#
_cell.length_a   1.000
_cell.length_b   1.000
_cell.length_c   1.000
_cell.angle_alpha   90.00
_cell.angle_beta   90.00
_cell.angle_gamma   90.00
#
_symmetry.space_group_name_H-M   'P 1'
#
loop_
_entity.id
_entity.type
_entity.pdbx_description
1 polymer ?
#
loop_
_entity_poly.entity_id
_entity_poly.type
_entity_poly.pdbx_seq_one_letter_code
_entity_poly.pdbx_strand_id
1 'polypeptide(L)'
;MSLGVDMGQALFLQPPVAAGFEDEDHVAPLNQRVRMPHCRGAKEIYNIWSQSSATNLAVFYFFKTRKYCKFDVNDSQLRSRLGAFVYSIANDYYFTAIEDRALIPINPSRAVDNVGAGHVILVSTEREHKDPPLVHLWEYVCSFDPKTGKRQAEDKGIRPEKMRNCNDDGGIEKTS
;
A
#
# COMPACT_ATOMS: atom_id res chain seq x y z
N MET A 1 -19.90 -56.53 -3.92
CA MET A 1 -20.66 -55.29 -3.72
C MET A 1 -19.71 -54.24 -3.21
N SER A 2 -19.74 -53.07 -3.86
CA SER A 2 -18.90 -51.90 -3.59
C SER A 2 -19.28 -51.23 -2.27
N LEU A 3 -18.32 -50.47 -1.72
CA LEU A 3 -18.37 -49.14 -1.09
C LEU A 3 -17.23 -49.14 -0.05
N GLY A 4 -16.07 -48.55 -0.29
CA GLY A 4 -15.88 -47.21 -0.82
C GLY A 4 -15.74 -46.26 0.36
N VAL A 5 -14.52 -46.05 0.83
CA VAL A 5 -14.16 -44.83 1.54
C VAL A 5 -12.96 -44.27 0.78
N ASP A 6 -13.31 -43.58 -0.30
CA ASP A 6 -12.43 -42.61 -0.95
C ASP A 6 -12.11 -41.57 0.11
N MET A 7 -10.93 -41.69 0.72
CA MET A 7 -10.35 -40.63 1.53
C MET A 7 -10.01 -39.49 0.58
N GLY A 8 -11.05 -38.72 0.24
CA GLY A 8 -10.93 -37.46 -0.44
C GLY A 8 -9.89 -36.65 0.30
N GLN A 9 -8.70 -36.58 -0.28
CA GLN A 9 -7.71 -35.58 0.03
C GLN A 9 -8.43 -34.25 -0.17
N ALA A 10 -8.91 -33.65 0.91
CA ALA A 10 -9.04 -32.22 0.98
C ALA A 10 -7.61 -31.70 0.84
N LEU A 11 -7.16 -31.55 -0.41
CA LEU A 11 -6.00 -30.76 -0.75
C LEU A 11 -6.23 -29.42 -0.06
N PHE A 12 -5.50 -29.18 1.03
CA PHE A 12 -5.38 -27.85 1.61
C PHE A 12 -4.69 -27.01 0.54
N LEU A 13 -5.47 -26.53 -0.43
CA LEU A 13 -4.99 -25.66 -1.48
C LEU A 13 -4.54 -24.39 -0.77
N GLN A 14 -3.22 -24.29 -0.60
CA GLN A 14 -2.57 -23.10 -0.09
C GLN A 14 -3.06 -21.90 -0.91
N PRO A 15 -3.35 -20.75 -0.28
CA PRO A 15 -3.81 -19.58 -1.02
C PRO A 15 -2.85 -19.22 -2.16
N PRO A 16 -3.33 -18.68 -3.29
CA PRO A 16 -2.44 -18.27 -4.38
C PRO A 16 -1.42 -17.23 -3.88
N VAL A 17 -0.18 -17.34 -4.35
CA VAL A 17 0.91 -16.45 -3.96
C VAL A 17 0.71 -15.07 -4.59
N ALA A 18 0.78 -14.01 -3.78
CA ALA A 18 0.82 -12.65 -4.30
C ALA A 18 2.27 -12.29 -4.69
N ALA A 19 2.67 -12.64 -5.91
CA ALA A 19 4.03 -12.45 -6.40
C ALA A 19 4.54 -11.01 -6.19
N GLY A 20 5.76 -10.88 -5.66
CA GLY A 20 6.33 -9.59 -5.30
C GLY A 20 5.91 -9.07 -3.93
N PHE A 21 4.76 -9.48 -3.39
CA PHE A 21 4.34 -9.19 -2.01
C PHE A 21 4.74 -10.31 -1.03
N GLU A 22 4.86 -11.52 -1.54
CA GLU A 22 5.11 -12.76 -0.81
C GLU A 22 6.29 -13.53 -1.41
N ASP A 23 6.79 -14.47 -0.62
CA ASP A 23 7.66 -15.57 -1.05
C ASP A 23 6.90 -16.89 -0.86
N GLU A 24 7.28 -17.98 -1.55
CA GLU A 24 6.56 -19.27 -1.50
C GLU A 24 6.46 -19.87 -0.09
N ASP A 25 7.44 -19.56 0.77
CA ASP A 25 7.46 -20.00 2.17
C ASP A 25 6.58 -19.14 3.10
N HIS A 26 6.09 -17.98 2.63
CA HIS A 26 5.41 -16.96 3.43
C HIS A 26 4.12 -16.48 2.76
N VAL A 27 3.25 -17.44 2.43
CA VAL A 27 1.97 -17.16 1.77
C VAL A 27 0.92 -16.74 2.80
N ALA A 28 0.39 -15.53 2.64
CA ALA A 28 -0.64 -15.03 3.54
C ALA A 28 -2.03 -15.61 3.22
N PRO A 29 -2.94 -15.66 4.20
CA PRO A 29 -4.35 -15.96 3.96
C PRO A 29 -5.04 -14.87 3.12
N LEU A 30 -6.07 -15.27 2.38
CA LEU A 30 -6.95 -14.33 1.67
C LEU A 30 -7.73 -13.47 2.66
N ASN A 31 -8.07 -12.24 2.25
CA ASN A 31 -8.92 -11.29 2.99
C ASN A 31 -8.37 -10.87 4.36
N GLN A 32 -7.05 -11.02 4.59
CA GLN A 32 -6.41 -10.58 5.81
C GLN A 32 -5.31 -9.57 5.53
N ARG A 33 -5.27 -8.52 6.36
CA ARG A 33 -4.21 -7.52 6.28
C ARG A 33 -2.97 -8.03 6.99
N VAL A 34 -1.93 -8.30 6.23
CA VAL A 34 -0.67 -8.85 6.74
C VAL A 34 0.50 -7.92 6.44
N ARG A 35 1.60 -8.09 7.17
CA ARG A 35 2.86 -7.39 6.92
C ARG A 35 3.68 -8.17 5.90
N MET A 36 4.29 -7.47 4.96
CA MET A 36 5.20 -8.10 3.98
C MET A 36 6.45 -8.65 4.69
N PRO A 37 6.84 -9.92 4.42
CA PRO A 37 7.98 -10.56 5.06
C PRO A 37 9.33 -9.98 4.60
N HIS A 38 9.42 -9.59 3.33
CA HIS A 38 10.66 -9.15 2.70
C HIS A 38 10.71 -7.62 2.48
N CYS A 39 11.93 -7.07 2.37
CA CYS A 39 12.20 -5.66 2.13
C CYS A 39 12.30 -5.33 0.63
N ARG A 40 11.21 -5.52 -0.12
CA ARG A 40 11.08 -5.11 -1.54
C ARG A 40 10.45 -3.72 -1.65
N GLY A 41 10.93 -2.93 -2.60
CA GLY A 41 10.40 -1.59 -2.87
C GLY A 41 9.15 -1.64 -3.74
N ALA A 42 8.31 -0.60 -3.71
CA ALA A 42 7.05 -0.59 -4.48
C ALA A 42 7.25 -0.80 -5.99
N LYS A 43 8.31 -0.21 -6.58
CA LYS A 43 8.67 -0.41 -7.99
C LYS A 43 9.00 -1.86 -8.30
N GLU A 44 9.77 -2.51 -7.44
CA GLU A 44 10.17 -3.91 -7.58
C GLU A 44 8.96 -4.83 -7.43
N ILE A 45 8.14 -4.62 -6.40
CA ILE A 45 6.89 -5.33 -6.15
C ILE A 45 6.01 -5.28 -7.40
N TYR A 46 5.78 -4.09 -7.95
CA TYR A 46 4.92 -3.91 -9.11
C TYR A 46 5.50 -4.57 -10.38
N ASN A 47 6.81 -4.49 -10.60
CA ASN A 47 7.44 -5.16 -11.73
C ASN A 47 7.27 -6.68 -11.65
N ILE A 48 7.50 -7.28 -10.49
CA ILE A 48 7.31 -8.72 -10.27
C ILE A 48 5.83 -9.08 -10.48
N TRP A 49 4.93 -8.31 -9.88
CA TRP A 49 3.49 -8.51 -10.02
C TRP A 49 3.03 -8.47 -11.48
N SER A 50 3.46 -7.48 -12.26
CA SER A 50 3.10 -7.34 -13.68
C SER A 50 3.63 -8.46 -14.59
N GLN A 51 4.66 -9.18 -14.15
CA GLN A 51 5.25 -10.31 -14.87
C GLN A 51 4.70 -11.65 -14.37
N SER A 52 3.91 -11.64 -13.30
CA SER A 52 3.38 -12.84 -12.68
C SER A 52 2.20 -13.41 -13.46
N SER A 53 2.09 -14.73 -13.45
CA SER A 53 0.92 -15.47 -13.94
C SER A 53 -0.22 -15.54 -12.91
N ALA A 54 -0.07 -14.92 -11.73
CA ALA A 54 -1.08 -14.85 -10.67
C ALA A 54 -2.24 -13.91 -11.07
N THR A 55 -2.98 -14.30 -12.11
CA THR A 55 -4.02 -13.48 -12.72
C THR A 55 -5.25 -13.39 -11.84
N ASN A 56 -5.57 -14.39 -11.01
CA ASN A 56 -6.82 -14.40 -10.25
C ASN A 56 -6.77 -13.62 -8.92
N LEU A 57 -5.74 -12.82 -8.67
CA LEU A 57 -5.63 -12.06 -7.42
C LEU A 57 -5.80 -10.56 -7.65
N ALA A 58 -6.44 -9.90 -6.68
CA ALA A 58 -6.41 -8.45 -6.50
C ALA A 58 -5.74 -8.11 -5.16
N VAL A 59 -4.90 -7.08 -5.14
CA VAL A 59 -4.10 -6.71 -3.95
C VAL A 59 -4.35 -5.26 -3.55
N PHE A 60 -4.64 -5.05 -2.28
CA PHE A 60 -4.70 -3.72 -1.65
C PHE A 60 -3.41 -3.47 -0.88
N TYR A 61 -2.61 -2.50 -1.32
CA TYR A 61 -1.26 -2.25 -0.83
C TYR A 61 -1.15 -0.96 0.00
N PHE A 62 -0.71 -1.10 1.26
CA PHE A 62 -0.47 -0.03 2.21
C PHE A 62 1.04 0.23 2.33
N PHE A 63 1.61 0.93 1.35
CA PHE A 63 3.06 1.05 1.16
C PHE A 63 3.83 1.54 2.40
N LYS A 64 3.35 2.57 3.09
CA LYS A 64 4.05 3.14 4.25
C LYS A 64 4.11 2.22 5.46
N THR A 65 3.05 1.43 5.67
CA THR A 65 3.02 0.44 6.77
C THR A 65 3.56 -0.92 6.33
N ARG A 66 3.92 -1.07 5.05
CA ARG A 66 4.38 -2.33 4.43
C ARG A 66 3.41 -3.48 4.69
N LYS A 67 2.12 -3.17 4.54
CA LYS A 67 1.04 -4.15 4.67
C LYS A 67 0.31 -4.31 3.35
N TYR A 68 -0.31 -5.46 3.16
CA TYR A 68 -1.23 -5.68 2.05
C TYR A 68 -2.36 -6.61 2.47
N CYS A 69 -3.40 -6.66 1.64
CA CYS A 69 -4.49 -7.62 1.72
C CYS A 69 -4.75 -8.15 0.32
N LYS A 70 -4.89 -9.47 0.14
CA LYS A 70 -5.15 -10.08 -1.17
C LYS A 70 -6.50 -10.78 -1.21
N PHE A 71 -7.13 -10.73 -2.36
CA PHE A 71 -8.46 -11.29 -2.63
C PHE A 71 -8.38 -12.17 -3.87
N ASP A 72 -9.00 -13.34 -3.82
CA ASP A 72 -9.21 -14.17 -5.02
C ASP A 72 -10.42 -13.64 -5.78
N VAL A 73 -10.20 -13.22 -7.02
CA VAL A 73 -11.25 -12.63 -7.86
C VAL A 73 -12.29 -13.66 -8.31
N ASN A 74 -11.97 -14.95 -8.18
CA ASN A 74 -12.90 -16.06 -8.44
C ASN A 74 -13.72 -16.44 -7.19
N ASP A 75 -13.52 -15.79 -6.03
CA ASP A 75 -14.31 -16.04 -4.83
C ASP A 75 -15.78 -15.61 -5.07
N SER A 76 -16.72 -16.55 -4.91
CA SER A 76 -18.15 -16.29 -5.05
C SER A 76 -18.67 -15.25 -4.06
N GLN A 77 -17.96 -15.03 -2.95
CA GLN A 77 -18.25 -14.03 -1.94
C GLN A 77 -17.38 -12.76 -2.06
N LEU A 78 -16.58 -12.62 -3.13
CA LEU A 78 -15.64 -11.51 -3.35
C LEU A 78 -16.27 -10.16 -3.05
N ARG A 79 -17.42 -9.86 -3.66
CA ARG A 79 -18.11 -8.56 -3.51
C ARG A 79 -18.43 -8.25 -2.05
N SER A 80 -18.90 -9.24 -1.30
CA SER A 80 -19.22 -9.08 0.12
C SER A 80 -17.97 -8.83 0.97
N ARG A 81 -16.90 -9.61 0.71
CA ARG A 81 -15.62 -9.49 1.42
C ARG A 81 -14.91 -8.17 1.11
N LEU A 82 -14.88 -7.77 -0.15
CA LEU A 82 -14.39 -6.45 -0.56
C LEU A 82 -15.22 -5.35 0.07
N GLY A 83 -16.55 -5.45 0.04
CA GLY A 83 -17.43 -4.47 0.68
C GLY A 83 -17.11 -4.30 2.16
N ALA A 84 -17.05 -5.40 2.91
CA ALA A 84 -16.70 -5.37 4.33
C ALA A 84 -15.31 -4.74 4.56
N PHE A 85 -14.30 -5.13 3.78
CA PHE A 85 -12.95 -4.61 3.90
C PHE A 85 -12.84 -3.12 3.52
N VAL A 86 -13.28 -2.75 2.31
CA VAL A 86 -13.16 -1.40 1.76
C VAL A 86 -13.95 -0.40 2.60
N TYR A 87 -15.22 -0.70 2.91
CA TYR A 87 -16.03 0.24 3.70
C TYR A 87 -15.58 0.33 5.16
N SER A 88 -14.93 -0.69 5.72
CA SER A 88 -14.34 -0.60 7.07
C SER A 88 -13.18 0.40 7.17
N ILE A 89 -12.56 0.78 6.04
CA ILE A 89 -11.42 1.70 6.01
C ILE A 89 -11.67 2.97 5.18
N ALA A 90 -12.80 3.08 4.49
CA ALA A 90 -13.06 4.14 3.52
C ALA A 90 -13.03 5.56 4.11
N ASN A 91 -13.23 5.71 5.43
CA ASN A 91 -13.18 7.01 6.09
C ASN A 91 -11.74 7.54 6.29
N ASP A 92 -10.77 6.63 6.41
CA ASP A 92 -9.38 6.98 6.75
C ASP A 92 -8.43 6.89 5.54
N TYR A 93 -8.90 6.26 4.45
CA TYR A 93 -8.06 5.90 3.32
C TYR A 93 -8.67 6.24 1.96
N TYR A 94 -7.78 6.66 1.06
CA TYR A 94 -7.98 6.87 -0.36
C TYR A 94 -7.50 5.64 -1.13
N PHE A 95 -8.18 5.36 -2.24
CA PHE A 95 -7.90 4.23 -3.11
C PHE A 95 -7.44 4.72 -4.47
N THR A 96 -6.39 4.10 -5.00
CA THR A 96 -5.84 4.46 -6.31
C THR A 96 -5.45 3.19 -7.03
N ALA A 97 -6.07 2.92 -8.17
CA ALA A 97 -5.70 1.81 -9.04
C ALA A 97 -4.40 2.15 -9.78
N ILE A 98 -3.54 1.13 -9.98
CA ILE A 98 -2.39 1.22 -10.87
C ILE A 98 -2.75 0.53 -12.19
N GLU A 99 -3.00 1.31 -13.24
CA GLU A 99 -3.34 0.85 -14.58
C GLU A 99 -2.33 1.42 -15.57
N ASP A 100 -1.64 0.57 -16.36
CA ASP A 100 -0.64 1.01 -17.36
C ASP A 100 0.41 2.01 -16.85
N ARG A 101 0.87 1.81 -15.60
CA ARG A 101 1.79 2.72 -14.87
C ARG A 101 1.20 4.10 -14.54
N ALA A 102 -0.08 4.33 -14.83
CA ALA A 102 -0.83 5.49 -14.39
C ALA A 102 -1.53 5.19 -13.05
N LEU A 103 -1.72 6.25 -12.27
CA LEU A 103 -2.47 6.21 -11.02
C LEU A 103 -3.85 6.80 -11.24
N ILE A 104 -4.88 5.98 -11.03
CA ILE A 104 -6.28 6.36 -11.24
C ILE A 104 -7.00 6.35 -9.88
N PRO A 105 -7.42 7.52 -9.36
CA PRO A 105 -8.22 7.58 -8.16
C PRO A 105 -9.53 6.83 -8.37
N ILE A 106 -9.87 5.99 -7.40
CA ILE A 106 -11.14 5.29 -7.39
C ILE A 106 -11.84 5.55 -6.07
N ASN A 107 -13.15 5.71 -6.13
CA ASN A 107 -13.97 5.78 -4.92
C ASN A 107 -14.15 4.37 -4.32
N PRO A 108 -14.60 4.27 -3.06
CA PRO A 108 -14.82 2.98 -2.40
C PRO A 108 -15.74 2.03 -3.18
N SER A 109 -16.80 2.53 -3.82
CA SER A 109 -17.70 1.68 -4.60
C SER A 109 -17.00 1.06 -5.81
N ARG A 110 -16.21 1.83 -6.56
CA ARG A 110 -15.39 1.27 -7.66
C ARG A 110 -14.35 0.28 -7.19
N ALA A 111 -13.75 0.47 -6.01
CA ALA A 111 -12.83 -0.49 -5.43
C ALA A 111 -13.49 -1.84 -5.07
N VAL A 112 -14.81 -1.86 -4.89
CA VAL A 112 -15.60 -3.09 -4.67
C VAL A 112 -16.15 -3.66 -5.97
N ASP A 113 -16.65 -2.80 -6.86
CA ASP A 113 -17.38 -3.20 -8.06
C ASP A 113 -16.46 -3.60 -9.23
N ASN A 114 -15.29 -2.99 -9.33
CA ASN A 114 -14.42 -3.09 -10.50
C ASN A 114 -13.04 -3.69 -10.19
N VAL A 115 -12.83 -4.25 -8.99
CA VAL A 115 -11.59 -4.97 -8.71
C VAL A 115 -11.55 -6.23 -9.56
N GLY A 116 -10.46 -6.40 -10.29
CA GLY A 116 -10.29 -7.48 -11.26
C GLY A 116 -8.97 -8.20 -11.08
N ALA A 117 -8.83 -9.24 -11.89
CA ALA A 117 -7.63 -10.03 -12.06
C ALA A 117 -6.39 -9.14 -12.27
N GLY A 118 -5.36 -9.30 -11.44
CA GLY A 118 -4.10 -8.57 -11.56
C GLY A 118 -4.15 -7.12 -11.06
N HIS A 119 -5.26 -6.65 -10.47
CA HIS A 119 -5.33 -5.28 -9.96
C HIS A 119 -4.47 -5.10 -8.70
N VAL A 120 -3.72 -4.00 -8.68
CA VAL A 120 -3.11 -3.47 -7.45
C VAL A 120 -3.75 -2.14 -7.13
N ILE A 121 -4.39 -2.06 -5.96
CA ILE A 121 -5.00 -0.86 -5.42
C ILE A 121 -4.08 -0.32 -4.33
N LEU A 122 -3.49 0.85 -4.57
CA LEU A 122 -2.79 1.59 -3.53
C LEU A 122 -3.80 2.15 -2.54
N VAL A 123 -3.51 1.95 -1.26
CA VAL A 123 -4.30 2.45 -0.15
C VAL A 123 -3.44 3.44 0.63
N SER A 124 -3.87 4.71 0.65
CA SER A 124 -3.11 5.84 1.19
C SER A 124 -3.98 6.68 2.12
N THR A 125 -3.40 7.30 3.14
CA THR A 125 -4.13 8.24 4.02
C THR A 125 -4.21 9.64 3.39
N GLU A 126 -5.06 10.52 3.92
CA GLU A 126 -5.16 11.91 3.44
C GLU A 126 -3.81 12.62 3.39
N ARG A 127 -2.98 12.43 4.43
CA ARG A 127 -1.65 13.02 4.49
C ARG A 127 -0.75 12.52 3.37
N GLU A 128 -0.80 11.22 3.07
CA GLU A 128 -0.02 10.61 1.98
C GLU A 128 -0.57 10.97 0.60
N HIS A 129 -1.86 11.27 0.49
CA HIS A 129 -2.53 11.56 -0.77
C HIS A 129 -2.45 13.04 -1.18
N LYS A 130 -2.40 13.95 -0.20
CA LYS A 130 -2.25 15.39 -0.43
C LYS A 130 -0.79 15.81 -0.50
N ASP A 131 0.07 15.17 0.29
CA ASP A 131 1.50 15.49 0.40
C ASP A 131 2.31 14.19 0.24
N PRO A 132 2.53 13.74 -1.01
CA PRO A 132 2.50 14.51 -2.27
C PRO A 132 1.20 14.39 -3.06
N PRO A 133 0.94 15.33 -3.97
CA PRO A 133 -0.25 15.27 -4.83
C PRO A 133 -0.24 14.02 -5.70
N LEU A 134 -1.44 13.56 -6.06
CA LEU A 134 -1.67 12.37 -6.87
C LEU A 134 -0.76 12.23 -8.11
N VAL A 135 -0.47 13.34 -8.79
CA VAL A 135 0.41 13.39 -9.98
C VAL A 135 1.83 12.87 -9.71
N HIS A 136 2.31 12.95 -8.47
CA HIS A 136 3.61 12.44 -8.02
C HIS A 136 3.48 11.26 -7.05
N LEU A 137 2.27 10.73 -6.82
CA LEU A 137 2.05 9.71 -5.81
C LEU A 137 2.84 8.43 -6.11
N TRP A 138 3.02 8.06 -7.38
CA TRP A 138 3.80 6.86 -7.73
C TRP A 138 5.30 7.04 -7.45
N GLU A 139 5.85 8.20 -7.82
CA GLU A 139 7.25 8.56 -7.55
C GLU A 139 7.50 8.59 -6.05
N TYR A 140 6.56 9.16 -5.30
CA TYR A 140 6.60 9.18 -3.85
C TYR A 140 6.60 7.77 -3.26
N VAL A 141 5.66 6.92 -3.66
CA VAL A 141 5.56 5.53 -3.21
C VAL A 141 6.86 4.77 -3.52
N CYS A 142 7.47 5.02 -4.68
CA CYS A 142 8.75 4.41 -5.08
C CYS A 142 9.97 4.96 -4.31
N SER A 143 9.88 6.14 -3.70
CA SER A 143 11.00 6.77 -2.99
C SER A 143 11.24 6.20 -1.58
N PHE A 144 10.36 5.34 -1.08
CA PHE A 144 10.50 4.72 0.24
C PHE A 144 11.60 3.67 0.24
N ASP A 145 12.51 3.76 1.21
CA ASP A 145 13.51 2.74 1.46
C ASP A 145 12.81 1.43 1.86
N PRO A 146 13.06 0.31 1.14
CA PRO A 146 12.36 -0.94 1.38
C PRO A 146 12.63 -1.55 2.75
N LYS A 147 13.75 -1.24 3.41
CA LYS A 147 14.13 -1.82 4.71
C LYS A 147 13.50 -1.04 5.86
N THR A 148 13.59 0.28 5.81
CA THR A 148 13.19 1.19 6.89
C THR A 148 11.78 1.73 6.74
N GLY A 149 11.19 1.68 5.53
CA GLY A 149 9.92 2.34 5.25
C GLY A 149 9.99 3.86 5.42
N LYS A 150 11.19 4.44 5.36
CA LYS A 150 11.42 5.90 5.42
C LYS A 150 11.93 6.36 4.06
N ARG A 151 11.64 7.61 3.70
CA ARG A 151 12.33 8.25 2.59
C ARG A 151 13.74 8.61 3.05
N GLN A 152 14.73 8.51 2.16
CA GLN A 152 15.97 9.26 2.39
C GLN A 152 15.56 10.72 2.48
N ALA A 153 15.88 11.39 3.58
CA ALA A 153 15.62 12.81 3.69
C ALA A 153 16.31 13.46 2.50
N GLU A 154 15.55 14.19 1.68
CA GLU A 154 16.13 15.17 0.78
C GLU A 154 17.15 15.95 1.61
N ASP A 155 18.39 15.93 1.13
CA ASP A 155 19.53 16.50 1.81
C ASP A 155 19.15 17.87 2.36
N LYS A 156 19.45 18.09 3.63
CA LYS A 156 18.89 19.18 4.45
C LYS A 156 18.98 20.51 3.70
N GLY A 157 17.88 20.89 3.05
CA GLY A 157 17.67 22.24 2.59
C GLY A 157 17.85 23.15 3.78
N ILE A 158 18.88 23.99 3.69
CA ILE A 158 19.38 24.92 4.69
C ILE A 158 18.19 25.51 5.46
N ARG A 159 18.09 25.19 6.76
CA ARG A 159 17.23 25.95 7.65
C ARG A 159 17.71 27.40 7.53
N PRO A 160 16.86 28.37 7.18
CA PRO A 160 17.28 29.77 7.28
C PRO A 160 17.70 29.98 8.73
N GLU A 161 18.97 30.32 8.92
CA GLU A 161 19.47 30.76 10.22
C GLU A 161 18.51 31.84 10.70
N LYS A 162 17.89 31.57 11.84
CA LYS A 162 17.16 32.57 12.60
C LYS A 162 18.19 33.65 12.89
N MET A 163 18.17 34.76 12.15
CA MET A 163 18.99 35.95 12.44
C MET A 163 18.76 36.27 13.90
N ARG A 164 19.76 35.95 14.73
CA ARG A 164 19.92 36.53 16.05
C ARG A 164 20.23 37.99 15.78
N ASN A 165 19.22 38.85 15.91
CA ASN A 165 19.47 40.27 16.11
C ASN A 165 20.17 40.41 17.47
N CYS A 166 21.50 40.36 17.44
CA CYS A 166 22.33 40.94 18.48
C CYS A 166 22.33 42.45 18.23
N ASN A 167 21.44 43.17 18.92
CA ASN A 167 21.68 44.57 19.25
C ASN A 167 21.61 44.64 20.77
N ASP A 168 22.76 44.43 21.40
CA ASP A 168 23.01 44.87 22.77
C ASP A 168 23.41 46.36 22.75
N ASP A 169 22.95 47.02 23.82
CA ASP A 169 23.45 48.22 24.46
C ASP A 169 23.28 49.61 23.84
N GLY A 170 22.66 50.47 24.66
CA GLY A 170 22.68 51.91 24.46
C GLY A 170 21.83 52.74 25.41
N GLY A 171 22.05 52.65 26.73
CA GLY A 171 22.08 53.84 27.59
C GLY A 171 20.76 54.46 28.07
N ILE A 172 20.54 54.35 29.37
CA ILE A 172 19.65 55.16 30.19
C ILE A 172 20.17 56.60 30.24
N GLU A 173 19.32 57.61 30.03
CA GLU A 173 19.45 58.87 30.75
C GLU A 173 18.08 59.57 30.91
N LYS A 174 17.66 59.68 32.18
CA LYS A 174 16.67 60.63 32.66
C LYS A 174 17.42 61.90 33.05
N THR A 175 16.90 63.07 32.72
CA THR A 175 16.74 64.19 33.69
C THR A 175 15.94 65.33 33.09
N SER A 176 14.93 65.75 33.89
CA SER A 176 14.37 67.09 34.10
C SER A 176 13.79 67.90 32.94
#